data_AF-A0AA38Y9R9-F1
#
_entry.id   AF-A0AA38Y9R9-F1
#
_cell.length_a   1.000
_cell.length_b   1.000
_cell.length_c   1.000
_cell.angle_alpha   90.00
_cell.angle_beta   90.00
_cell.angle_gamma   90.00
#
_symmetry.space_group_name_H-M   'P 1'
#
loop_
_entity.id
_entity.type
_entity.pdbx_description
1 polymer ?
#
loop_
_entity_poly.entity_id
_entity_poly.type
_entity_poly.pdbx_seq_one_letter_code
_entity_poly.pdbx_strand_id
1 'polypeptide(L)'
;MDGKGLDGRLNRVQLWVDDVKGDGGAVGWINHGRLVGMDRHWKGRESGLVEDKAVQDISADSRNLSKESPSQQLTAACHCRNIMLLISRPGDEALTSDNGKFEAGLDACTSCRTVSGFEVTSWLTVPRHLIRSETTDLDNLLEKSSKLGHYKTSANVSRYFCAACGATIFYYKHGLDTIDIGTGLLNPPNERTVRVENWLAWEKYPKGVAYQEDAVDKAFITKLAEGMQPNGPSSVE
;
A
#
# COMPACT_ATOMS: atom_id res chain seq x y z
N MET A 1 22.00 -24.50 18.60
CA MET A 1 20.71 -24.15 19.23
C MET A 1 19.69 -25.16 18.76
N ASP A 2 19.27 -26.02 19.66
CA ASP A 2 18.18 -26.96 19.50
C ASP A 2 16.87 -26.18 19.34
N GLY A 3 16.29 -26.20 18.13
CA GLY A 3 15.17 -25.35 17.71
C GLY A 3 13.83 -25.60 18.41
N LYS A 4 13.83 -26.14 19.64
CA LYS A 4 12.64 -26.30 20.47
C LYS A 4 12.01 -24.93 20.75
N GLY A 5 10.73 -24.79 20.41
CA GLY A 5 10.00 -23.53 20.58
C GLY A 5 10.20 -22.51 19.46
N LEU A 6 10.92 -22.87 18.39
CA LEU A 6 11.03 -22.07 17.16
C LEU A 6 10.06 -22.52 16.05
N ASP A 7 9.21 -23.51 16.32
CA ASP A 7 8.20 -23.99 15.36
C ASP A 7 7.33 -22.83 14.89
N GLY A 8 7.32 -22.62 13.57
CA GLY A 8 6.66 -21.49 12.92
C GLY A 8 7.30 -20.11 13.14
N ARG A 9 8.22 -19.93 14.10
CA ARG A 9 8.83 -18.61 14.45
C ARG A 9 9.86 -18.13 13.43
N LEU A 10 10.50 -19.07 12.73
CA LEU A 10 11.39 -18.78 11.59
C LEU A 10 10.64 -18.83 10.25
N ASN A 11 9.33 -19.13 10.26
CA ASN A 11 8.52 -19.06 9.06
C ASN A 11 8.26 -17.56 8.79
N ARG A 12 8.91 -17.05 7.74
CA ARG A 12 9.05 -15.61 7.45
C ARG A 12 7.71 -14.93 7.18
N VAL A 13 6.64 -15.69 6.89
CA VAL A 13 5.39 -15.10 6.42
C VAL A 13 4.18 -15.67 7.11
N GLN A 14 3.51 -14.77 7.81
CA GLN A 14 2.21 -14.97 8.40
C GLN A 14 1.39 -13.72 8.19
N LEU A 15 0.36 -13.84 7.35
CA LEU A 15 -0.61 -12.77 7.12
C LEU A 15 -1.77 -12.93 8.10
N TRP A 16 -2.20 -11.84 8.73
CA TRP A 16 -3.38 -11.80 9.60
C TRP A 16 -4.53 -11.13 8.85
N VAL A 17 -5.46 -11.93 8.36
CA VAL A 17 -6.51 -11.44 7.45
C VAL A 17 -7.56 -10.58 8.17
N ASP A 18 -7.81 -10.84 9.46
CA ASP A 18 -8.77 -10.06 10.26
C ASP A 18 -8.27 -8.63 10.57
N ASP A 19 -6.96 -8.36 10.47
CA ASP A 19 -6.41 -7.02 10.71
C ASP A 19 -6.83 -6.02 9.61
N VAL A 20 -7.14 -6.54 8.42
CA VAL A 20 -7.53 -5.77 7.23
C VAL A 20 -8.98 -6.08 6.83
N LYS A 21 -9.85 -6.18 7.85
CA LYS A 21 -11.30 -6.49 7.79
C LYS A 21 -11.90 -6.30 6.39
N GLY A 22 -12.61 -7.30 5.87
CA GLY A 22 -13.51 -7.14 4.72
C GLY A 22 -12.91 -7.34 3.33
N ASP A 23 -11.75 -6.76 2.99
CA ASP A 23 -11.13 -6.99 1.66
C ASP A 23 -9.83 -7.81 1.69
N GLY A 24 -9.29 -8.10 2.88
CA GLY A 24 -8.11 -8.95 3.03
C GLY A 24 -6.79 -8.28 2.62
N GLY A 25 -6.79 -7.00 2.24
CA GLY A 25 -5.57 -6.27 1.88
C GLY A 25 -4.78 -6.98 0.77
N ALA A 26 -3.47 -7.18 0.98
CA ALA A 26 -2.62 -7.86 0.00
C ALA A 26 -2.80 -9.39 -0.06
N VAL A 27 -3.67 -9.98 0.76
CA VAL A 27 -3.81 -11.44 0.87
C VAL A 27 -4.24 -12.11 -0.45
N GLY A 28 -4.99 -11.39 -1.28
CA GLY A 28 -5.39 -11.85 -2.62
C GLY A 28 -4.24 -11.85 -3.62
N TRP A 29 -3.24 -10.99 -3.44
CA TRP A 29 -2.06 -10.90 -4.31
C TRP A 29 -0.97 -11.88 -3.90
N ILE A 30 -0.87 -12.22 -2.62
CA ILE A 30 0.18 -13.11 -2.13
C ILE A 30 -0.09 -14.55 -2.58
N ASN A 31 0.88 -15.15 -3.27
CA ASN A 31 0.84 -16.51 -3.82
C ASN A 31 -0.37 -16.78 -4.74
N HIS A 32 -0.96 -15.77 -5.36
CA HIS A 32 -2.26 -15.84 -6.06
C HIS A 32 -3.36 -16.49 -5.21
N GLY A 33 -3.21 -16.34 -3.89
CA GLY A 33 -4.02 -16.99 -2.91
C GLY A 33 -4.08 -18.51 -2.95
N ARG A 34 -2.96 -19.20 -3.24
CA ARG A 34 -2.83 -20.68 -3.23
C ARG A 34 -2.15 -21.30 -1.99
N LEU A 35 -1.95 -20.54 -0.90
CA LEU A 35 -1.25 -20.98 0.33
C LEU A 35 0.16 -21.61 0.12
N VAL A 36 0.87 -21.31 -0.98
CA VAL A 36 2.18 -21.94 -1.26
C VAL A 36 3.37 -21.11 -0.77
N GLY A 37 3.93 -21.47 0.39
CA GLY A 37 5.16 -20.88 0.92
C GLY A 37 4.96 -19.57 1.69
N MET A 38 3.71 -19.17 1.94
CA MET A 38 3.33 -18.13 2.89
C MET A 38 2.00 -18.49 3.52
N ASP A 39 1.99 -18.71 4.83
CA ASP A 39 0.78 -19.06 5.57
C ASP A 39 -0.08 -17.82 5.80
N ARG A 40 -1.40 -18.01 5.70
CA ARG A 40 -2.40 -16.98 5.96
C ARG A 40 -3.24 -17.46 7.12
N HIS A 41 -3.36 -16.66 8.14
CA HIS A 41 -4.12 -16.97 9.34
C HIS A 41 -5.18 -15.89 9.57
N TRP A 42 -6.24 -16.23 10.28
CA TRP A 42 -7.29 -15.25 10.57
C TRP A 42 -6.79 -14.15 11.53
N LYS A 43 -6.42 -14.50 12.77
CA LYS A 43 -6.07 -13.53 13.83
C LYS A 43 -4.65 -13.65 14.37
N GLY A 44 -4.07 -14.84 14.31
CA GLY A 44 -2.82 -15.15 15.00
C GLY A 44 -2.31 -16.55 14.67
N ARG A 45 -1.09 -16.86 15.13
CA ARG A 45 -0.39 -18.13 14.81
C ARG A 45 -1.20 -19.37 15.14
N GLU A 46 -1.96 -19.30 16.23
CA GLU A 46 -2.81 -20.40 16.72
C GLU A 46 -4.19 -20.46 16.04
N SER A 47 -4.52 -19.47 15.19
CA SER A 47 -5.78 -19.49 14.44
C SER A 47 -5.67 -20.35 13.19
N GLY A 48 -6.82 -20.86 12.73
CA GLY A 48 -6.89 -21.64 11.50
C GLY A 48 -6.35 -20.88 10.29
N LEU A 49 -5.88 -21.64 9.31
CA LEU A 49 -5.44 -21.08 8.04
C LEU A 49 -6.63 -20.51 7.25
N VAL A 50 -6.38 -19.46 6.49
CA VAL A 50 -7.36 -18.86 5.58
C VAL A 50 -7.32 -19.63 4.26
N GLU A 51 -8.38 -20.37 4.00
CA GLU A 51 -8.55 -21.15 2.76
C GLU A 51 -8.64 -20.24 1.53
N ASP A 52 -8.21 -20.77 0.39
CA ASP A 52 -8.24 -20.07 -0.90
C ASP A 52 -9.65 -19.57 -1.27
N LYS A 53 -10.68 -20.38 -0.96
CA LYS A 53 -12.09 -20.02 -1.16
C LYS A 53 -12.46 -18.77 -0.36
N ALA A 54 -12.06 -18.69 0.90
CA ALA A 54 -12.34 -17.52 1.74
C ALA A 54 -11.70 -16.25 1.17
N VAL A 55 -10.49 -16.36 0.60
CA VAL A 55 -9.84 -15.23 -0.07
C VAL A 55 -10.55 -14.81 -1.36
N GLN A 56 -11.07 -15.76 -2.12
CA GLN A 56 -11.89 -15.48 -3.30
C GLN A 56 -13.19 -14.75 -2.93
N ASP A 57 -13.87 -15.21 -1.88
CA ASP A 57 -15.11 -14.61 -1.38
C ASP A 57 -14.87 -13.17 -0.90
N ILE A 58 -13.83 -12.95 -0.10
CA ILE A 58 -13.36 -11.62 0.34
C ILE A 58 -13.07 -10.69 -0.87
N SER A 59 -12.42 -11.22 -1.90
CA SER A 59 -12.09 -10.46 -3.12
C SER A 59 -13.32 -10.13 -3.96
N ALA A 60 -14.35 -10.98 -3.95
CA ALA A 60 -15.63 -10.72 -4.61
C ALA A 60 -16.43 -9.64 -3.87
N ASP A 61 -16.49 -9.71 -2.54
CA ASP A 61 -17.17 -8.73 -1.69
C ASP A 61 -16.54 -7.34 -1.81
N SER A 62 -15.21 -7.25 -1.77
CA SER A 62 -14.46 -6.00 -2.00
C SER A 62 -14.86 -5.32 -3.32
N ARG A 63 -14.93 -6.09 -4.42
CA ARG A 63 -15.30 -5.58 -5.74
C ARG A 63 -16.74 -5.07 -5.82
N ASN A 64 -17.62 -5.52 -4.93
CA ASN A 64 -18.99 -5.05 -4.85
C ASN A 64 -19.09 -3.78 -3.99
N LEU A 65 -18.40 -3.74 -2.85
CA LEU A 65 -18.32 -2.54 -2.00
C LEU A 65 -17.63 -1.38 -2.72
N SER A 66 -16.68 -1.70 -3.59
CA SER A 66 -16.02 -0.73 -4.46
C SER A 66 -16.96 -0.17 -5.55
N LYS A 67 -18.23 -0.56 -5.65
CA LYS A 67 -19.17 0.06 -6.61
C LYS A 67 -19.99 1.20 -6.02
N GLU A 68 -19.90 1.45 -4.72
CA GLU A 68 -20.60 2.57 -4.07
C GLU A 68 -20.05 3.92 -4.55
N SER A 69 -20.94 4.93 -4.65
CA SER A 69 -20.59 6.27 -5.11
C SER A 69 -19.46 6.83 -4.26
N PRO A 70 -18.29 7.13 -4.86
CA PRO A 70 -17.14 7.52 -4.07
C PRO A 70 -17.34 8.90 -3.43
N SER A 71 -16.76 9.06 -2.25
CA SER A 71 -16.58 10.39 -1.66
C SER A 71 -15.85 11.33 -2.63
N GLN A 72 -16.06 12.63 -2.46
CA GLN A 72 -15.35 13.67 -3.24
C GLN A 72 -13.89 13.85 -2.77
N GLN A 73 -13.57 13.39 -1.56
CA GLN A 73 -12.24 13.51 -0.95
C GLN A 73 -11.82 12.18 -0.30
N LEU A 74 -10.54 11.85 -0.44
CA LEU A 74 -9.85 10.79 0.30
C LEU A 74 -9.02 11.44 1.40
N THR A 75 -9.07 10.91 2.61
CA THR A 75 -8.28 11.44 3.72
C THR A 75 -7.12 10.51 4.02
N ALA A 76 -5.99 11.07 4.42
CA ALA A 76 -4.84 10.34 4.91
C ALA A 76 -4.37 10.95 6.22
N ALA A 77 -4.02 10.13 7.22
CA ALA A 77 -3.55 10.61 8.50
C ALA A 77 -2.43 9.71 9.04
N CYS A 78 -1.42 10.32 9.66
CA CYS A 78 -0.44 9.56 10.43
C CYS A 78 -1.05 9.04 11.75
N HIS A 79 -0.38 8.08 12.39
CA HIS A 79 -0.84 7.46 13.64
C HIS A 79 -1.24 8.47 14.73
N CYS A 80 -0.39 9.48 14.97
CA CYS A 80 -0.67 10.51 15.98
C CYS A 80 -1.60 11.64 15.49
N ARG A 81 -2.08 11.57 14.24
CA ARG A 81 -2.93 12.57 13.58
C ARG A 81 -2.35 14.00 13.52
N ASN A 82 -1.07 14.17 13.81
CA ASN A 82 -0.41 15.48 13.68
C ASN A 82 -0.36 15.94 12.21
N ILE A 83 -0.21 14.97 11.30
CA ILE A 83 -0.38 15.16 9.86
C ILE A 83 -1.72 14.55 9.43
N MET A 84 -2.56 15.38 8.82
CA MET A 84 -3.79 14.99 8.15
C MET A 84 -3.83 15.66 6.78
N LEU A 85 -4.14 14.87 5.77
CA LEU A 85 -4.16 15.23 4.36
C LEU A 85 -5.56 15.01 3.80
N LEU A 86 -5.96 15.93 2.94
CA LEU A 86 -7.17 15.84 2.13
C LEU A 86 -6.72 15.78 0.67
N ILE A 87 -7.13 14.71 -0.01
CA ILE A 87 -6.78 14.41 -1.40
C ILE A 87 -8.07 14.52 -2.21
N SER A 88 -8.12 15.49 -3.12
CA SER A 88 -9.24 15.66 -4.04
C SER A 88 -9.19 14.60 -5.14
N ARG A 89 -10.34 14.25 -5.73
CA ARG A 89 -10.33 13.42 -6.92
C ARG A 89 -9.54 14.08 -8.04
N PRO A 90 -8.82 13.29 -8.84
CA PRO A 90 -8.33 13.81 -10.09
C PRO A 90 -9.53 14.10 -11.00
N GLY A 91 -9.55 15.27 -11.63
CA GLY A 91 -10.53 15.59 -12.68
C GLY A 91 -10.27 14.77 -13.94
N ASP A 92 -10.78 15.22 -15.08
CA ASP A 92 -10.54 14.61 -16.40
C ASP A 92 -9.09 14.84 -16.92
N GLU A 93 -8.11 15.07 -16.03
CA GLU A 93 -6.74 15.39 -16.39
C GLU A 93 -5.89 14.13 -16.63
N ALA A 94 -5.02 14.20 -17.64
CA ALA A 94 -4.27 13.09 -18.26
C ALA A 94 -3.26 12.33 -17.36
N LEU A 95 -3.23 12.59 -16.05
CA LEU A 95 -2.33 11.94 -15.07
C LEU A 95 -3.03 10.84 -14.24
N THR A 96 -4.29 10.54 -14.55
CA THR A 96 -4.98 9.37 -14.01
C THR A 96 -4.82 8.19 -14.94
N SER A 97 -4.73 6.98 -14.36
CA SER A 97 -5.08 5.77 -15.12
C SER A 97 -6.41 5.95 -15.86
N ASP A 98 -6.64 5.20 -16.94
CA ASP A 98 -7.78 5.30 -17.89
C ASP A 98 -9.20 5.37 -17.25
N ASN A 99 -9.31 5.24 -15.93
CA ASN A 99 -10.55 5.20 -15.16
C ASN A 99 -10.69 6.30 -14.08
N GLY A 100 -9.89 7.38 -14.12
CA GLY A 100 -9.98 8.48 -13.14
C GLY A 100 -9.52 8.09 -11.72
N LYS A 101 -8.52 7.20 -11.65
CA LYS A 101 -7.90 6.72 -10.40
C LYS A 101 -6.42 7.06 -10.38
N PHE A 102 -5.89 7.30 -9.18
CA PHE A 102 -4.47 7.49 -8.95
C PHE A 102 -3.71 6.17 -9.08
N GLU A 103 -2.48 6.23 -9.57
CA GLU A 103 -1.60 5.07 -9.60
C GLU A 103 -1.13 4.73 -8.19
N ALA A 104 -1.19 3.45 -7.84
CA ALA A 104 -0.66 2.94 -6.58
C ALA A 104 0.16 1.68 -6.85
N GLY A 105 1.29 1.54 -6.18
CA GLY A 105 2.25 0.48 -6.44
C GLY A 105 2.93 -0.04 -5.19
N LEU A 106 3.59 -1.18 -5.37
CA LEU A 106 4.51 -1.74 -4.38
C LEU A 106 5.94 -1.50 -4.86
N ASP A 107 6.87 -1.29 -3.93
CA ASP A 107 8.27 -0.98 -4.21
C ASP A 107 9.17 -1.88 -3.35
N ALA A 108 10.05 -2.64 -4.02
CA ALA A 108 11.01 -3.54 -3.41
C ALA A 108 12.47 -3.03 -3.47
N CYS A 109 12.67 -1.76 -3.83
CA CYS A 109 14.01 -1.19 -4.00
C CYS A 109 14.79 -1.16 -2.68
N THR A 110 16.11 -1.19 -2.81
CA THR A 110 17.01 -1.19 -1.64
C THR A 110 16.84 0.07 -0.79
N SER A 111 16.57 1.23 -1.41
CA SER A 111 16.41 2.50 -0.68
C SER A 111 15.14 2.52 0.18
N CYS A 112 14.00 2.15 -0.38
CA CYS A 112 12.74 2.11 0.37
C CYS A 112 12.83 1.06 1.49
N ARG A 113 13.38 -0.13 1.21
CA ARG A 113 13.59 -1.18 2.23
C ARG A 113 14.45 -0.71 3.40
N THR A 114 15.59 -0.09 3.12
CA THR A 114 16.54 0.33 4.17
C THR A 114 16.02 1.51 4.99
N VAL A 115 15.21 2.39 4.38
CA VAL A 115 14.59 3.52 5.07
C VAL A 115 13.40 3.10 5.92
N SER A 116 12.50 2.29 5.38
CA SER A 116 11.26 1.93 6.07
C SER A 116 11.45 0.77 7.05
N GLY A 117 12.47 -0.07 6.84
CA GLY A 117 12.66 -1.34 7.54
C GLY A 117 11.73 -2.45 7.04
N PHE A 118 10.93 -2.20 6.01
CA PHE A 118 9.99 -3.17 5.42
C PHE A 118 10.47 -3.62 4.05
N GLU A 119 10.33 -4.92 3.76
CA GLU A 119 10.75 -5.50 2.48
C GLU A 119 9.98 -4.94 1.27
N VAL A 120 8.72 -4.56 1.49
CA VAL A 120 7.86 -3.94 0.49
C VAL A 120 7.30 -2.65 1.08
N THR A 121 7.50 -1.55 0.37
CA THR A 121 6.83 -0.27 0.67
C THR A 121 5.72 -0.05 -0.33
N SER A 122 4.61 0.58 0.08
CA SER A 122 3.49 0.86 -0.81
C SER A 122 3.25 2.35 -0.93
N TRP A 123 3.14 2.81 -2.18
CA TRP A 123 3.07 4.21 -2.56
C TRP A 123 1.82 4.50 -3.39
N LEU A 124 1.31 5.71 -3.23
CA LEU A 124 0.26 6.32 -4.01
C LEU A 124 0.82 7.59 -4.66
N THR A 125 0.79 7.68 -5.99
CA THR A 125 1.29 8.86 -6.73
C THR A 125 0.15 9.86 -6.94
N VAL A 126 0.33 11.11 -6.49
CA VAL A 126 -0.72 12.14 -6.55
C VAL A 126 -0.17 13.45 -7.11
N PRO A 127 -0.88 14.13 -8.03
CA PRO A 127 -0.60 15.52 -8.40
C PRO A 127 -0.63 16.44 -7.18
N ARG A 128 0.43 17.22 -6.99
CA ARG A 128 0.66 18.04 -5.79
C ARG A 128 -0.49 19.01 -5.51
N HIS A 129 -1.08 19.59 -6.55
CA HIS A 129 -2.17 20.55 -6.44
C HIS A 129 -3.49 19.94 -5.93
N LEU A 130 -3.63 18.60 -5.93
CA LEU A 130 -4.80 17.91 -5.38
C LEU A 130 -4.66 17.58 -3.89
N ILE A 131 -3.50 17.89 -3.29
CA ILE A 131 -3.20 17.61 -1.89
C ILE A 131 -3.24 18.90 -1.09
N ARG A 132 -3.95 18.87 0.03
CA ARG A 132 -3.91 19.92 1.04
C ARG A 132 -3.85 19.32 2.44
N SER A 133 -3.33 20.08 3.39
CA SER A 133 -3.57 19.80 4.81
C SER A 133 -4.82 20.56 5.28
N GLU A 134 -5.23 20.36 6.53
CA GLU A 134 -6.37 21.10 7.11
C GLU A 134 -6.15 22.61 7.10
N THR A 135 -4.91 23.06 7.27
CA THR A 135 -4.59 24.48 7.53
C THR A 135 -3.82 25.16 6.41
N THR A 136 -3.27 24.41 5.46
CA THR A 136 -2.39 24.96 4.42
C THR A 136 -2.30 24.07 3.18
N ASP A 137 -1.91 24.64 2.04
CA ASP A 137 -1.52 23.90 0.84
C ASP A 137 -0.27 23.01 1.07
N LEU A 138 -0.01 22.12 0.12
CA LEU A 138 1.12 21.18 0.20
C LEU A 138 2.48 21.89 0.28
N ASP A 139 2.71 22.95 -0.50
CA ASP A 139 4.03 23.57 -0.59
C ASP A 139 4.43 24.22 0.73
N ASN A 140 3.50 24.95 1.35
CA ASN A 140 3.68 25.48 2.69
C ASN A 140 3.79 24.36 3.74
N LEU A 141 3.09 23.23 3.58
CA LEU A 141 3.26 22.07 4.46
C LEU A 141 4.69 21.51 4.36
N LEU A 142 5.25 21.38 3.16
CA LEU A 142 6.60 20.83 2.95
C LEU A 142 7.72 21.78 3.43
N GLU A 143 7.54 23.10 3.25
CA GLU A 143 8.59 24.08 3.54
C GLU A 143 8.55 24.64 4.96
N LYS A 144 7.36 24.84 5.55
CA LYS A 144 7.18 25.66 6.75
C LYS A 144 6.67 24.89 7.96
N SER A 145 6.23 23.65 7.78
CA SER A 145 5.63 22.88 8.86
C SER A 145 6.68 22.22 9.76
N SER A 146 6.68 22.57 11.04
CA SER A 146 7.45 21.84 12.06
C SER A 146 6.91 20.43 12.35
N LYS A 147 5.73 20.10 11.81
CA LYS A 147 5.10 18.77 11.98
C LYS A 147 5.72 17.72 11.05
N LEU A 148 6.40 18.15 9.98
CA LEU A 148 7.12 17.29 9.05
C LEU A 148 8.62 17.39 9.29
N GLY A 149 9.25 16.26 9.58
CA GLY A 149 10.69 16.09 9.39
C GLY A 149 10.96 15.66 7.95
N HIS A 150 12.12 16.01 7.42
CA HIS A 150 12.58 15.49 6.13
C HIS A 150 14.09 15.36 6.05
N TYR A 151 14.55 14.51 5.16
CA TYR A 151 15.95 14.42 4.77
C TYR A 151 16.07 14.12 3.27
N LYS A 152 17.23 14.46 2.70
CA LYS A 152 17.53 14.18 1.30
C LYS A 152 18.16 12.80 1.16
N THR A 153 17.54 11.93 0.37
CA THR A 153 18.13 10.62 0.01
C THR A 153 19.09 10.75 -1.18
N SER A 154 18.89 11.77 -2.03
CA SER A 154 19.81 12.20 -3.08
C SER A 154 19.69 13.72 -3.28
N ALA A 155 20.47 14.30 -4.20
CA ALA A 155 20.44 15.73 -4.47
C ALA A 155 19.02 16.27 -4.81
N ASN A 156 18.20 15.46 -5.47
CA ASN A 156 16.87 15.82 -5.95
C ASN A 156 15.74 14.96 -5.36
N VAL A 157 15.97 14.26 -4.25
CA VAL A 157 14.95 13.41 -3.61
C VAL A 157 14.89 13.70 -2.12
N SER A 158 13.72 14.09 -1.63
CA SER A 158 13.43 14.23 -0.20
C SER A 158 12.42 13.20 0.26
N ARG A 159 12.63 12.67 1.47
CA ARG A 159 11.69 11.80 2.16
C ARG A 159 11.17 12.51 3.40
N TYR A 160 9.85 12.59 3.53
CA TYR A 160 9.17 13.31 4.60
C TYR A 160 8.51 12.33 5.56
N PHE A 161 8.58 12.61 6.86
CA PHE A 161 7.98 11.80 7.90
C PHE A 161 7.33 12.70 8.97
N CYS A 162 6.37 12.16 9.70
CA CYS A 162 5.78 12.87 10.83
C CYS A 162 6.83 13.03 11.93
N ALA A 163 7.13 14.26 12.33
CA ALA A 163 8.13 14.55 13.37
C ALA A 163 7.76 14.00 14.76
N ALA A 164 6.48 13.68 14.98
CA ALA A 164 5.98 13.18 16.28
C ALA A 164 5.95 11.65 16.37
N CYS A 165 5.47 10.95 15.34
CA CYS A 165 5.30 9.48 15.38
C CYS A 165 6.17 8.72 14.37
N GLY A 166 6.99 9.40 13.56
CA GLY A 166 7.89 8.77 12.59
C GLY A 166 7.20 8.18 11.36
N ALA A 167 5.89 8.33 11.19
CA ALA A 167 5.18 7.77 10.04
C ALA A 167 5.71 8.35 8.72
N THR A 168 6.00 7.49 7.75
CA THR A 168 6.40 7.87 6.39
C THR A 168 5.26 8.60 5.71
N ILE A 169 5.46 9.88 5.38
CA ILE A 169 4.44 10.73 4.76
C ILE A 169 4.62 10.79 3.25
N PHE A 170 5.75 11.35 2.80
CA PHE A 170 5.98 11.58 1.37
C PHE A 170 7.33 11.06 0.90
N TYR A 171 7.37 10.60 -0.34
CA TYR A 171 8.58 10.56 -1.15
C TYR A 171 8.43 11.58 -2.28
N TYR A 172 9.40 12.50 -2.40
CA TYR A 172 9.34 13.56 -3.38
C TYR A 172 10.61 13.63 -4.21
N LYS A 173 10.50 13.29 -5.50
CA LYS A 173 11.50 13.60 -6.51
C LYS A 173 11.26 15.03 -7.01
N HIS A 174 12.16 15.93 -6.64
CA HIS A 174 12.04 17.36 -6.92
C HIS A 174 11.92 17.65 -8.42
N GLY A 175 11.14 18.67 -8.76
CA GLY A 175 10.90 19.08 -10.15
C GLY A 175 9.78 18.30 -10.84
N LEU A 176 9.17 17.31 -10.17
CA LEU A 176 7.92 16.71 -10.61
C LEU A 176 6.71 17.46 -10.01
N ASP A 177 5.61 17.43 -10.76
CA ASP A 177 4.29 17.91 -10.33
C ASP A 177 3.52 16.89 -9.49
N THR A 178 4.08 15.68 -9.35
CA THR A 178 3.56 14.59 -8.53
C THR A 178 4.42 14.37 -7.29
N ILE A 179 3.82 13.74 -6.28
CA ILE A 179 4.48 13.31 -5.05
C ILE A 179 3.85 11.98 -4.61
N ASP A 180 4.67 11.12 -4.00
CA ASP A 180 4.20 9.82 -3.53
C ASP A 180 3.80 9.92 -2.06
N ILE A 181 2.66 9.33 -1.71
CA ILE A 181 2.12 9.25 -0.34
C ILE A 181 2.18 7.80 0.13
N GLY A 182 2.61 7.56 1.36
CA GLY A 182 2.55 6.22 1.96
C GLY A 182 1.09 5.74 2.08
N THR A 183 0.74 4.62 1.46
CA THR A 183 -0.65 4.12 1.41
C THR A 183 -1.19 3.71 2.79
N GLY A 184 -0.31 3.33 3.72
CA GLY A 184 -0.68 3.02 5.11
C GLY A 184 -1.26 4.21 5.90
N LEU A 185 -1.24 5.42 5.34
CA LEU A 185 -1.88 6.60 5.92
C LEU A 185 -3.35 6.74 5.52
N LEU A 186 -3.79 6.06 4.46
CA LEU A 186 -5.11 6.27 3.88
C LEU A 186 -6.18 5.81 4.86
N ASN A 187 -7.16 6.67 5.11
CA ASN A 187 -8.37 6.27 5.81
C ASN A 187 -9.38 5.79 4.76
N PRO A 188 -9.67 4.48 4.70
CA PRO A 188 -10.64 3.98 3.76
C PRO A 188 -12.04 4.51 4.13
N PRO A 189 -12.91 4.85 3.15
CA PRO A 189 -14.28 5.29 3.43
C PRO A 189 -15.10 4.27 4.23
N ASN A 190 -14.77 2.99 4.07
CA ASN A 190 -15.34 1.87 4.80
C ASN A 190 -14.20 1.00 5.32
N GLU A 191 -14.25 0.56 6.59
CA GLU A 191 -13.25 -0.35 7.17
C GLU A 191 -13.08 -1.66 6.37
N ARG A 192 -14.04 -1.99 5.50
CA ARG A 192 -14.02 -3.17 4.61
C ARG A 192 -13.33 -2.97 3.26
N THR A 193 -12.81 -1.78 2.97
CA THR A 193 -12.19 -1.45 1.67
C THR A 193 -10.79 -0.84 1.86
N VAL A 194 -9.92 -1.51 2.61
CA VAL A 194 -8.59 -1.00 2.96
C VAL A 194 -7.67 -0.81 1.76
N ARG A 195 -7.91 -1.48 0.63
CA ARG A 195 -7.17 -1.24 -0.63
C ARG A 195 -7.62 0.02 -1.38
N VAL A 196 -8.74 0.62 -0.98
CA VAL A 196 -9.28 1.88 -1.56
C VAL A 196 -9.35 1.85 -3.10
N GLU A 197 -9.77 0.71 -3.68
CA GLU A 197 -9.73 0.45 -5.13
C GLU A 197 -10.63 1.39 -5.96
N ASN A 198 -11.47 2.21 -5.31
CA ASN A 198 -12.27 3.27 -5.93
C ASN A 198 -11.51 4.55 -6.22
N TRP A 199 -10.37 4.71 -5.56
CA TRP A 199 -9.46 5.83 -5.72
C TRP A 199 -8.17 5.40 -6.39
N LEU A 200 -7.77 4.15 -6.16
CA LEU A 200 -6.46 3.64 -6.55
C LEU A 200 -6.58 2.63 -7.69
N ALA A 201 -5.81 2.85 -8.74
CA ALA A 201 -5.44 1.85 -9.72
C ALA A 201 -4.13 1.22 -9.26
N TRP A 202 -4.24 0.09 -8.55
CA TRP A 202 -3.09 -0.72 -8.22
C TRP A 202 -2.42 -1.21 -9.50
N GLU A 203 -1.15 -0.86 -9.67
CA GLU A 203 -0.38 -1.17 -10.86
C GLU A 203 -0.40 -2.68 -11.12
N LYS A 204 -0.61 -3.04 -12.38
CA LYS A 204 -0.65 -4.43 -12.83
C LYS A 204 0.76 -4.88 -13.22
N TYR A 205 1.03 -6.18 -13.11
CA TYR A 205 2.25 -6.78 -13.64
C TYR A 205 2.50 -6.40 -15.12
N PRO A 206 3.77 -6.20 -15.55
CA PRO A 206 5.01 -6.35 -14.79
C PRO A 206 5.36 -5.17 -13.87
N LYS A 207 4.57 -4.08 -13.90
CA LYS A 207 4.85 -2.86 -13.14
C LYS A 207 4.35 -2.90 -11.69
N GLY A 208 3.48 -3.85 -11.34
CA GLY A 208 2.82 -3.92 -10.03
C GLY A 208 3.73 -3.93 -8.80
N VAL A 209 4.95 -4.45 -8.94
CA VAL A 209 6.02 -4.25 -7.96
C VAL A 209 7.24 -3.65 -8.65
N ALA A 210 7.63 -2.45 -8.27
CA ALA A 210 8.80 -1.75 -8.79
C ALA A 210 10.10 -2.30 -8.19
N TYR A 211 11.18 -2.27 -8.99
CA TYR A 211 12.54 -2.65 -8.60
C TYR A 211 12.64 -4.07 -8.01
N GLN A 212 12.01 -5.06 -8.65
CA GLN A 212 12.02 -6.46 -8.17
C GLN A 212 13.44 -7.05 -8.14
N GLU A 213 14.33 -6.57 -9.01
CA GLU A 213 15.73 -6.96 -9.09
C GLU A 213 16.53 -6.67 -7.80
N ASP A 214 16.10 -5.67 -7.03
CA ASP A 214 16.69 -5.22 -5.77
C ASP A 214 16.22 -6.01 -4.54
N ALA A 215 15.22 -6.88 -4.71
CA ALA A 215 14.61 -7.65 -3.65
C ALA A 215 15.63 -8.57 -2.95
N VAL A 216 15.57 -8.63 -1.61
CA VAL A 216 16.31 -9.62 -0.82
C VAL A 216 15.67 -10.99 -1.02
N ASP A 217 14.34 -11.08 -0.87
CA ASP A 217 13.59 -12.28 -1.21
C ASP A 217 12.98 -12.18 -2.61
N LYS A 218 13.79 -12.52 -3.61
CA LYS A 218 13.36 -12.50 -5.01
C LYS A 218 12.18 -13.42 -5.27
N ALA A 219 12.16 -14.60 -4.63
CA ALA A 219 11.08 -15.57 -4.80
C ALA A 219 9.74 -15.02 -4.28
N PHE A 220 9.75 -14.38 -3.11
CA PHE A 220 8.56 -13.71 -2.58
C PHE A 220 8.09 -12.58 -3.51
N ILE A 221 8.98 -11.66 -3.88
CA ILE A 221 8.60 -10.50 -4.69
C ILE A 221 8.08 -10.91 -6.08
N THR A 222 8.69 -11.92 -6.72
CA THR A 222 8.17 -12.47 -7.98
C THR A 222 6.75 -13.02 -7.81
N LYS A 223 6.51 -13.85 -6.79
CA LYS A 223 5.16 -14.41 -6.54
C LYS A 223 4.12 -13.34 -6.23
N LEU A 224 4.50 -12.29 -5.50
CA LEU A 224 3.64 -11.15 -5.21
C LEU A 224 3.29 -10.39 -6.49
N ALA A 225 4.30 -10.09 -7.31
CA ALA A 225 4.11 -9.38 -8.58
C ALA A 225 3.22 -10.18 -9.56
N GLU A 226 3.41 -11.50 -9.64
CA GLU A 226 2.54 -12.37 -10.42
C GLU A 226 1.10 -12.34 -9.89
N GLY A 227 0.87 -12.40 -8.58
CA GLY A 227 -0.48 -12.37 -8.01
C GLY A 227 -1.20 -11.02 -8.12
N MET A 228 -0.50 -9.94 -8.45
CA MET A 228 -1.09 -8.66 -8.87
C MET A 228 -1.49 -8.64 -10.36
N GLN A 229 -1.33 -9.74 -11.10
CA GLN A 229 -1.82 -9.85 -12.47
C GLN A 229 -3.37 -9.78 -12.51
N PRO A 230 -3.95 -9.05 -13.47
CA PRO A 230 -5.41 -8.99 -13.64
C PRO A 230 -6.05 -10.35 -13.95
N ASN A 231 -5.26 -11.35 -14.38
CA ASN A 231 -5.69 -12.68 -14.80
C ASN A 231 -5.12 -13.80 -13.92
N GLY A 232 -4.96 -13.59 -12.61
CA GLY A 232 -4.82 -14.72 -11.67
C GLY A 232 -6.00 -15.68 -11.86
N PRO A 233 -5.75 -17.01 -11.93
CA PRO A 233 -6.29 -17.88 -12.97
C PRO A 233 -7.81 -17.76 -13.14
N SER A 234 -8.23 -17.75 -14.41
CA SER A 234 -9.56 -18.20 -14.79
C SER A 234 -9.87 -19.49 -14.01
N SER A 235 -11.01 -19.51 -13.34
CA SER A 235 -11.66 -20.76 -12.96
C SER A 235 -11.75 -21.64 -14.20
N VAL A 236 -10.86 -22.61 -14.30
CA VAL A 236 -11.03 -23.76 -15.17
C VAL A 236 -10.78 -24.97 -14.30
N GLU A 237 -11.80 -25.81 -14.27
CA GLU A 237 -11.94 -27.11 -13.61
C GLU A 237 -10.67 -27.96 -13.60
#